data_AF-A0A7S2C7W7-F1
#
_entry.id   AF-A0A7S2C7W7-F1
#
_cell.length_a   1.000
_cell.length_b   1.000
_cell.length_c   1.000
_cell.angle_alpha   90.00
_cell.angle_beta   90.00
_cell.angle_gamma   90.00
#
_symmetry.space_group_name_H-M   'P 1'
#
loop_
_entity.id
_entity.type
_entity.pdbx_description
1 polymer ?
#
loop_
_entity_poly.entity_id
_entity_poly.type
_entity_poly.pdbx_seq_one_letter_code
_entity_poly.pdbx_strand_id
1 'polypeptide(L)'
;EAVLERLRPVSYVLRSEAGQERLGFIADELEEVLPQVTRRQEKGERRAGVVYEDLLAVLVCAMQDLFSNMATLRPRLASVETRLRQRRQWRAAQQQGMPAASIARSVVMPV
;
A
#
# COMPACT_ATOMS: atom_id res chain seq x y z
N GLU A 1 6.63 10.83 -1.04
CA GLU A 1 7.32 9.52 -1.03
C GLU A 1 6.87 8.80 0.23
N ALA A 2 6.43 7.54 0.15
CA ALA A 2 5.89 6.87 1.32
C ALA A 2 7.05 6.55 2.28
N VAL A 3 7.04 7.09 3.50
CA VAL A 3 8.14 6.99 4.48
C VAL A 3 8.59 5.53 4.69
N LEU A 4 7.67 4.57 4.56
CA LEU A 4 7.97 3.14 4.63
C LEU A 4 8.91 2.62 3.53
N GLU A 5 8.86 3.18 2.31
CA GLU A 5 9.69 2.75 1.18
C GLU A 5 11.19 3.04 1.41
N ARG A 6 11.47 4.00 2.30
CA ARG A 6 12.83 4.39 2.68
C ARG A 6 13.38 3.56 3.84
N LEU A 7 12.55 2.75 4.50
CA LEU A 7 12.99 1.86 5.57
C LEU A 7 13.74 0.65 5.00
N ARG A 8 14.90 0.35 5.57
CA ARG A 8 15.76 -0.75 5.14
C ARG A 8 15.90 -1.81 6.25
N PRO A 9 15.06 -2.85 6.25
CA PRO A 9 15.26 -3.98 7.15
C PRO A 9 16.54 -4.72 6.77
N VAL A 10 17.33 -5.12 7.76
CA VAL A 10 18.59 -5.84 7.60
C VAL A 10 18.59 -7.13 8.39
N SER A 11 19.40 -8.08 7.94
CA SER A 11 19.77 -9.27 8.72
C SER A 11 21.17 -9.08 9.31
N TYR A 12 21.35 -9.43 10.59
CA TYR A 12 22.62 -9.29 11.28
C TYR A 12 22.82 -10.37 12.35
N VAL A 13 24.07 -10.57 12.76
CA VAL A 13 24.46 -11.44 13.88
C VAL A 13 25.14 -10.56 14.93
N LEU A 14 24.67 -10.65 16.18
CA LEU A 14 25.31 -9.92 17.27
C LEU A 14 26.67 -10.53 17.59
N ARG A 15 27.69 -9.68 17.81
CA ARG A 15 29.03 -10.16 18.17
C ARG A 15 29.05 -10.99 19.46
N SER A 16 28.10 -10.76 20.36
CA SER A 16 27.92 -11.50 21.61
C SER A 16 27.17 -12.82 21.44
N GLU A 17 26.51 -13.04 20.31
CA GLU A 17 25.68 -14.21 20.04
C GLU A 17 26.14 -14.87 18.74
N ALA A 18 27.15 -15.73 18.83
CA ALA A 18 27.68 -16.42 17.68
C ALA A 18 26.61 -17.32 17.04
N GLY A 19 26.27 -17.03 15.78
CA GLY A 19 25.46 -17.90 14.93
C GLY A 19 23.95 -17.67 14.95
N GLN A 20 23.42 -16.73 15.74
CA GLN A 20 22.00 -16.41 15.72
C GLN A 20 21.74 -15.21 14.79
N GLU A 21 21.15 -15.50 13.63
CA GLU A 21 20.71 -14.48 12.67
C GLU A 21 19.45 -13.77 13.20
N ARG A 22 19.45 -12.44 13.16
CA ARG A 22 18.36 -11.58 13.62
C ARG A 22 17.99 -10.60 12.52
N LEU A 23 16.69 -10.30 12.43
CA LEU A 23 16.18 -9.24 11.58
C LEU A 23 15.99 -7.97 12.43
N GLY A 24 16.29 -6.81 11.85
CA GLY A 24 16.05 -5.53 12.49
C GLY A 24 16.41 -4.35 11.61
N PHE A 25 16.76 -3.25 12.25
CA PHE A 25 17.09 -1.99 11.58
C PHE A 25 18.37 -1.40 12.17
N ILE A 26 19.06 -0.60 11.36
CA ILE A 26 20.19 0.19 11.80
C ILE A 26 19.66 1.51 12.35
N ALA A 27 19.99 1.84 13.59
CA ALA A 27 19.47 3.03 14.26
C ALA A 27 19.86 4.34 13.55
N ASP A 28 21.10 4.43 13.05
CA ASP A 28 21.57 5.61 12.32
C ASP A 28 20.80 5.83 11.01
N GLU A 29 20.50 4.76 10.27
CA GLU A 29 19.67 4.84 9.05
C GLU A 29 18.22 5.21 9.36
N LEU A 30 17.68 4.67 10.45
CA LEU A 30 16.34 5.01 10.90
C LEU A 30 16.25 6.47 11.36
N GLU A 31 17.30 7.04 11.92
CA GLU A 31 17.28 8.43 12.37
C GLU A 31 17.14 9.41 11.21
N GLU A 32 17.72 9.09 10.05
CA GLU A 32 17.59 9.91 8.83
C GLU A 32 16.16 9.89 8.23
N VAL A 33 15.39 8.84 8.51
CA VAL A 33 14.06 8.62 7.89
C VAL A 33 12.91 8.86 8.88
N LEU A 34 13.06 8.40 10.12
CA LEU A 34 12.10 8.41 11.22
C LEU A 34 12.82 8.74 12.54
N PRO A 35 13.31 9.97 12.75
CA PRO A 35 14.03 10.34 13.96
C PRO A 35 13.22 10.08 15.24
N GLN A 36 11.90 10.20 15.17
CA GLN A 36 10.99 9.97 16.30
C GLN A 36 11.00 8.53 16.85
N VAL A 37 11.45 7.54 16.09
CA VAL A 37 11.56 6.13 16.57
C VAL A 37 12.96 5.78 17.06
N THR A 38 13.85 6.76 17.15
CA THR A 38 15.24 6.56 17.57
C THR A 38 15.55 7.36 18.84
N ARG A 39 16.46 6.86 19.66
CA ARG A 39 16.97 7.56 20.85
C ARG A 39 18.48 7.49 20.88
N ARG A 40 19.11 8.64 21.12
CA ARG A 40 20.55 8.74 21.42
C ARG A 40 20.75 8.87 22.92
N GLN A 41 21.70 8.13 23.49
CA GLN A 41 22.18 8.42 24.84
C GLN A 41 23.17 9.58 24.82
N GLU A 42 22.92 10.62 25.62
CA GLU A 42 23.78 11.81 25.70
C GLU A 42 25.05 11.62 26.55
N LYS A 43 25.13 10.57 27.37
CA LYS A 43 26.24 10.37 28.31
C LYS A 43 27.17 9.22 27.90
N GLY A 44 28.29 9.59 27.26
CA GLY A 44 29.53 8.82 27.26
C GLY A 44 29.66 7.71 26.21
N GLU A 45 28.57 7.09 25.79
CA GLU A 45 28.57 6.11 24.69
C GLU A 45 27.71 6.61 23.53
N ARG A 46 28.28 6.70 22.32
CA ARG A 46 27.56 6.95 21.06
C ARG A 46 26.71 5.73 20.69
N ARG A 47 25.75 5.36 21.53
CA ARG A 47 24.80 4.28 21.26
C ARG A 47 23.47 4.91 20.88
N ALA A 48 23.07 4.67 19.63
CA ALA A 48 21.74 4.93 19.14
C ALA A 48 20.91 3.64 19.30
N GLY A 49 19.71 3.78 19.83
CA GLY A 49 18.74 2.69 20.00
C GLY A 49 17.47 2.98 19.21
N VAL A 50 16.81 1.91 18.76
CA VAL A 50 15.50 1.98 18.12
C VAL A 50 14.42 1.70 19.16
N VAL A 51 13.39 2.53 19.19
CA VAL A 51 12.18 2.33 20.00
C VAL A 51 11.19 1.54 19.16
N TYR A 52 11.20 0.22 19.33
CA TYR A 52 10.41 -0.69 18.52
C TYR A 52 8.90 -0.52 18.72
N GLU A 53 8.48 -0.06 19.90
CA GLU A 53 7.08 0.25 20.21
C GLU A 53 6.55 1.38 19.31
N ASP A 54 7.32 2.45 19.15
CA ASP A 54 6.96 3.59 18.31
C ASP A 54 7.04 3.21 16.82
N LEU A 55 8.05 2.42 16.43
CA LEU A 55 8.15 1.89 15.07
C LEU A 55 6.94 1.02 14.71
N LEU A 56 6.49 0.16 15.63
CA LEU A 56 5.31 -0.68 15.43
C LEU A 56 4.04 0.17 15.22
N ALA A 57 3.86 1.23 16.00
CA ALA A 57 2.73 2.14 15.84
C ALA A 57 2.72 2.79 14.45
N VAL A 58 3.89 3.23 13.96
CA VAL A 58 4.04 3.78 12.60
C VAL A 58 3.70 2.74 11.54
N LEU A 59 4.17 1.50 11.68
CA LEU A 59 3.87 0.40 10.76
C LEU A 59 2.37 0.09 10.71
N VAL A 60 1.70 0.03 11.86
CA VAL A 60 0.25 -0.21 11.93
C VAL A 60 -0.52 0.90 11.24
N CYS A 61 -0.16 2.16 11.50
CA CYS A 61 -0.79 3.33 10.86
C CYS A 61 -0.67 3.26 9.32
N ALA A 62 0.54 3.01 8.82
CA ALA A 62 0.77 2.92 7.39
C ALA A 62 0.06 1.70 6.74
N MET A 63 -0.09 0.60 7.47
CA MET A 63 -0.87 -0.56 6.99
C MET A 63 -2.37 -0.24 6.92
N GLN A 64 -2.91 0.52 7.88
CA GLN A 64 -4.29 1.00 7.85
C GLN A 64 -4.54 1.92 6.63
N ASP A 65 -3.61 2.83 6.35
CA ASP A 65 -3.66 3.69 5.17
C ASP A 65 -3.64 2.86 3.87
N LEU A 66 -2.78 1.85 3.79
CA LEU A 66 -2.73 0.94 2.65
C LEU A 66 -4.07 0.21 2.44
N PHE A 67 -4.68 -0.30 3.51
CA PHE A 67 -5.99 -0.95 3.43
C PHE A 67 -7.11 0.01 3.01
N SER A 68 -7.11 1.24 3.53
CA SER A 68 -8.06 2.29 3.15
C SER A 68 -7.94 2.65 1.66
N ASN A 69 -6.71 2.79 1.17
CA ASN A 69 -6.43 3.04 -0.24
C ASN A 69 -6.89 1.88 -1.13
N MET A 70 -6.62 0.63 -0.74
CA MET A 70 -7.09 -0.55 -1.46
C MET A 70 -8.62 -0.64 -1.49
N ALA A 71 -9.29 -0.36 -0.36
CA ALA A 71 -10.75 -0.33 -0.27
C ALA A 71 -11.36 0.70 -1.23
N THR A 72 -10.67 1.81 -1.46
CA THR A 72 -11.10 2.87 -2.40
C THR A 72 -10.82 2.52 -3.86
N LEU A 73 -9.72 1.82 -4.15
CA LEU A 73 -9.33 1.47 -5.52
C LEU A 73 -10.17 0.34 -6.13
N ARG A 74 -10.55 -0.67 -5.34
CA ARG A 74 -11.39 -1.80 -5.79
C ARG A 74 -12.69 -1.39 -6.48
N PRO A 75 -13.55 -0.51 -5.92
CA PRO A 75 -14.79 -0.10 -6.57
C PRO A 75 -14.54 0.71 -7.85
N ARG A 76 -13.45 1.50 -7.89
CA ARG A 76 -13.07 2.23 -9.11
C ARG A 76 -12.73 1.25 -10.23
N LEU A 77 -11.93 0.22 -9.96
CA LEU A 77 -11.62 -0.83 -10.93
C LEU A 77 -12.88 -1.54 -11.42
N ALA A 78 -13.76 -1.96 -10.50
CA ALA A 78 -15.03 -2.58 -10.85
C ALA A 78 -15.89 -1.68 -11.76
N SER A 79 -15.95 -0.37 -11.50
CA SER A 79 -16.69 0.56 -12.34
C SER A 79 -16.11 0.69 -13.76
N VAL A 80 -14.78 0.70 -13.87
CA VAL A 80 -14.06 0.77 -15.16
C VAL A 80 -14.27 -0.52 -15.95
N GLU A 81 -14.18 -1.67 -15.30
CA GLU A 81 -14.43 -2.97 -15.93
C GLU A 81 -15.87 -3.06 -16.47
N THR A 82 -16.86 -2.63 -15.69
CA THR A 82 -18.26 -2.61 -16.13
C THR A 82 -18.46 -1.73 -17.36
N ARG A 83 -17.88 -0.52 -17.37
CA ARG A 83 -17.92 0.38 -18.54
C ARG A 83 -17.27 -0.23 -19.77
N LEU A 84 -16.13 -0.91 -19.59
CA LEU A 84 -15.44 -1.60 -20.69
C LEU A 84 -16.28 -2.76 -21.24
N ARG A 85 -16.91 -3.56 -20.37
CA ARG A 85 -17.81 -4.66 -20.79
C ARG A 85 -19.01 -4.12 -21.56
N GLN A 86 -19.67 -3.08 -21.06
CA GLN A 86 -20.79 -2.41 -21.74
C GLN A 86 -20.38 -1.88 -23.12
N ARG A 87 -19.22 -1.22 -23.22
CA ARG A 87 -18.70 -0.69 -24.50
C ARG A 87 -18.37 -1.81 -25.49
N ARG A 88 -17.81 -2.93 -25.03
CA ARG A 88 -17.53 -4.10 -25.88
C ARG A 88 -18.83 -4.74 -26.38
N GLN A 89 -19.82 -4.89 -25.50
CA GLN A 89 -21.14 -5.43 -25.88
C GLN A 89 -21.86 -4.53 -26.89
N TRP A 90 -21.83 -3.21 -26.70
CA TRP A 90 -22.40 -2.25 -27.66
C TRP A 90 -21.75 -2.37 -29.04
N ARG A 91 -20.41 -2.47 -29.09
CA ARG A 91 -19.68 -2.63 -30.36
C ARG A 91 -19.99 -3.96 -31.04
N ALA A 92 -20.10 -5.04 -30.26
CA ALA A 92 -20.48 -6.35 -30.80
C ALA A 92 -21.91 -6.35 -31.37
N ALA A 93 -22.85 -5.71 -30.67
CA ALA A 93 -24.23 -5.55 -31.14
C ALA A 93 -24.32 -4.69 -32.41
N GLN A 94 -23.49 -3.63 -32.53
CA GLN A 94 -23.39 -2.82 -33.75
C GLN A 94 -22.81 -3.61 -34.94
N GLN A 95 -21.85 -4.50 -34.71
CA GLN A 95 -21.25 -5.34 -35.76
C GLN A 95 -22.18 -6.45 -36.27
N GLN A 96 -23.18 -6.86 -35.48
CA GLN A 96 -24.17 -7.88 -35.86
C GLN A 96 -25.38 -7.32 -36.66
N GLY A 97 -25.40 -6.04 -37.01
CA GLY A 97 -26.33 -5.50 -38.02
C GLY A 97 -27.75 -5.17 -37.55
N MET A 98 -27.94 -4.60 -36.37
CA MET A 98 -29.24 -4.05 -35.95
C MET A 98 -29.40 -2.55 -36.32
N PRO A 99 -30.45 -2.15 -37.07
CA PRO A 99 -30.69 -0.75 -37.41
C PRO A 99 -31.12 0.06 -36.18
N ALA A 100 -30.61 1.31 -36.11
CA ALA A 100 -30.65 2.20 -34.95
C ALA A 100 -32.07 2.51 -34.37
N ALA A 101 -33.14 2.23 -35.11
CA ALA A 101 -34.51 2.56 -34.72
C ALA A 101 -35.14 1.61 -33.66
N SER A 102 -34.57 0.44 -33.42
CA SER A 102 -35.12 -0.54 -32.46
C SER A 102 -34.65 -0.34 -31.01
N ILE A 103 -33.60 0.46 -30.77
CA ILE A 103 -32.91 0.53 -29.48
C ILE A 103 -33.62 1.46 -28.48
N ALA A 104 -34.38 2.46 -28.97
CA ALA A 104 -35.06 3.44 -28.13
C ALA A 104 -36.27 2.88 -27.35
N ARG A 105 -36.74 1.66 -27.63
CA ARG A 105 -37.98 1.10 -27.06
C ARG A 105 -37.78 0.12 -25.89
N SER A 106 -36.56 -0.32 -25.60
CA SER A 106 -36.28 -1.26 -24.50
C SER A 106 -35.68 -0.62 -23.25
N VAL A 107 -35.38 0.69 -23.28
CA VAL A 107 -35.03 1.48 -22.10
C VAL A 107 -36.32 2.00 -21.43
N VAL A 108 -37.24 1.10 -21.09
CA VAL A 108 -38.28 1.39 -20.10
C VAL A 108 -37.81 0.78 -18.79
N MET A 109 -37.75 1.64 -17.78
CA MET A 109 -37.09 1.49 -16.48
C MET A 109 -37.54 0.25 -15.70
N PRO A 110 -36.66 -0.38 -14.89
CA PRO A 110 -37.13 -1.10 -13.71
C PRO A 110 -37.40 -0.09 -12.58
N VAL A 111 -38.59 -0.21 -12.00
CA VAL A 111 -39.03 0.41 -10.73
C VAL A 111 -38.19 -0.13 -9.57
#